data_AF-A0A932TSR7-F1
#
_entry.id   AF-A0A932TSR7-F1
#
_cell.length_a   1.000
_cell.length_b   1.000
_cell.length_c   1.000
_cell.angle_alpha   90.00
_cell.angle_beta   90.00
_cell.angle_gamma   90.00
#
_symmetry.space_group_name_H-M   'P 1'
#
loop_
_entity.id
_entity.type
_entity.pdbx_description
1 polymer ?
#
loop_
_entity_poly.entity_id
_entity_poly.type
_entity_poly.pdbx_seq_one_letter_code
_entity_poly.pdbx_strand_id
1 'polypeptide(L)'
;MRTSRFVVLPLALTAQCLLFGTAGAPESVRDLAARANSELRAAQSALFNGKQAECRAALDRAAALIQQIEQAEPDNVQLRGLKERLERQRRDLDRRAGSAGPAAPPAGGDGGTRPSAPLPRSVREKAREFDEAVRALQSRLRWVETAKEGGASKTPLQHAEEAEALLPRLQAAFEALKEEAAKAGVGTHPTIVEAERMATSLPETVRKAKSEAAAAAARQQTADRQAEADIAALKAEAERLRAKVFDKAPGAAIHYNDLAPVTELLATIEEFERSDRAGAQKLVDEFRGKYGTTLDEIEQKTGERVYALETLTKGIENVAKTRTAMAADLVARARGMVDSLDSQHDFFRIDSHATIRQYLALAQKFDAEIPVVREALPAIEKALAEDLKKLDVKIASQKWPGNAASAPPDAKALGATILAWFRGSPDWGRNAKHPYTILAVAVTGPWNVQERNILGQPTMHGLPILLAVQRAEDKPSGLARAFRLTICTAERVGVKPAPPFESVRVGDSLLMKATAVK
;
A
#
# COMPACT_ATOMS: atom_id res chain seq x y z
N MET A 1 57.99 -2.69 -36.28
CA MET A 1 58.13 -3.20 -34.89
C MET A 1 56.86 -4.00 -34.61
N ARG A 2 56.86 -5.35 -34.70
CA ARG A 2 57.27 -6.33 -33.65
C ARG A 2 56.63 -5.94 -32.30
N THR A 3 55.67 -6.66 -31.72
CA THR A 3 55.50 -8.13 -31.50
C THR A 3 54.00 -8.45 -31.27
N SER A 4 53.32 -9.44 -31.91
CA SER A 4 53.38 -10.93 -31.78
C SER A 4 53.18 -11.43 -30.35
N ARG A 5 52.38 -12.46 -29.96
CA ARG A 5 51.52 -13.54 -30.53
C ARG A 5 50.80 -14.19 -29.29
N PHE A 6 49.65 -14.88 -29.29
CA PHE A 6 49.29 -16.24 -29.77
C PHE A 6 47.81 -16.46 -29.33
N VAL A 7 46.80 -16.70 -30.18
CA VAL A 7 46.33 -17.99 -30.78
C VAL A 7 46.32 -19.17 -29.80
N VAL A 8 45.13 -19.69 -29.43
CA VAL A 8 44.62 -21.06 -29.68
C VAL A 8 43.10 -21.13 -29.37
N LEU A 9 42.27 -21.20 -30.41
CA LEU A 9 41.08 -22.08 -30.51
C LEU A 9 41.55 -23.28 -31.39
N PRO A 10 40.81 -24.40 -31.60
CA PRO A 10 39.44 -24.77 -31.20
C PRO A 10 39.29 -26.27 -30.76
N LEU A 11 38.10 -26.70 -30.34
CA LEU A 11 37.51 -27.93 -30.91
C LEU A 11 36.00 -27.98 -30.67
N ALA A 12 35.28 -28.13 -31.77
CA ALA A 12 33.84 -28.28 -31.86
C ALA A 12 33.39 -29.71 -31.55
N LEU A 13 32.19 -29.87 -31.00
CA LEU A 13 31.32 -30.98 -31.39
C LEU A 13 29.88 -30.48 -31.56
N THR A 14 29.38 -30.78 -32.75
CA THR A 14 28.10 -30.48 -33.36
C THR A 14 26.96 -31.39 -32.88
N ALA A 15 25.74 -30.83 -33.00
CA ALA A 15 24.46 -31.48 -33.29
C ALA A 15 23.76 -32.30 -32.19
N GLN A 16 22.52 -31.92 -31.84
CA GLN A 16 21.33 -32.55 -32.43
C GLN A 16 20.05 -31.77 -32.03
N CYS A 17 19.14 -31.67 -32.99
CA CYS A 17 17.83 -31.05 -32.91
C CYS A 17 16.85 -31.73 -31.92
N LEU A 18 15.92 -30.91 -31.43
CA LEU A 18 14.49 -31.20 -31.26
C LEU A 18 14.10 -32.50 -30.53
N LEU A 19 13.83 -32.36 -29.23
CA LEU A 19 12.62 -32.92 -28.62
C LEU A 19 11.96 -31.84 -27.78
N PHE A 20 10.95 -31.18 -28.35
CA PHE A 20 9.93 -30.45 -27.59
C PHE A 20 9.14 -31.49 -26.77
N GLY A 21 9.63 -31.80 -25.58
CA GLY A 21 8.80 -32.27 -24.49
C GLY A 21 8.23 -31.04 -23.78
N THR A 22 6.92 -30.96 -23.65
CA THR A 22 6.20 -29.92 -22.93
C THR A 22 6.85 -29.65 -21.57
N ALA A 23 7.57 -28.53 -21.44
CA ALA A 23 8.02 -28.01 -20.16
C ALA A 23 6.77 -27.51 -19.43
N GLY A 24 6.18 -28.38 -18.61
CA GLY A 24 5.24 -27.96 -17.58
C GLY A 24 5.92 -26.91 -16.69
N ALA A 25 5.15 -25.93 -16.24
CA ALA A 25 5.60 -24.93 -15.28
C ALA A 25 6.36 -25.61 -14.11
N PRO A 26 7.39 -24.96 -13.53
CA PRO A 26 8.07 -25.49 -12.36
C PRO A 26 7.03 -25.82 -11.28
N GLU A 27 6.94 -27.10 -10.93
CA GLU A 27 5.95 -27.62 -9.98
C GLU A 27 6.14 -26.92 -8.63
N SER A 28 5.07 -26.31 -8.11
CA SER A 28 5.18 -25.52 -6.88
C SER A 28 5.49 -26.42 -5.68
N VAL A 29 6.20 -25.91 -4.68
CA VAL A 29 6.51 -26.65 -3.45
C VAL A 29 5.24 -27.18 -2.76
N ARG A 30 4.12 -26.45 -2.90
CA ARG A 30 2.79 -26.86 -2.43
C ARG A 30 2.27 -28.09 -3.17
N ASP A 31 2.47 -28.19 -4.48
CA ASP A 31 2.04 -29.32 -5.30
C ASP A 31 2.87 -30.57 -4.98
N LEU A 32 4.19 -30.40 -4.81
CA LEU A 32 5.08 -31.47 -4.35
C LEU A 32 4.66 -32.00 -2.96
N ALA A 33 4.30 -31.11 -2.03
CA ALA A 33 3.85 -31.50 -0.70
C ALA A 33 2.47 -32.20 -0.71
N ALA A 34 1.57 -31.80 -1.59
CA ALA A 34 0.28 -32.46 -1.79
C ALA A 34 0.47 -33.90 -2.34
N ARG A 35 1.36 -34.06 -3.33
CA ARG A 35 1.70 -35.39 -3.89
C ARG A 35 2.40 -36.29 -2.88
N ALA A 36 3.33 -35.76 -2.09
CA ALA A 36 3.98 -36.50 -1.01
C ALA A 36 2.96 -37.03 0.00
N ASN A 37 1.98 -36.22 0.40
CA ASN A 37 0.88 -36.66 1.27
C ASN A 37 -0.01 -37.73 0.62
N SER A 38 -0.27 -37.62 -0.68
CA SER A 38 -1.04 -38.62 -1.42
C SER A 38 -0.34 -39.98 -1.42
N GLU A 39 0.97 -40.00 -1.68
CA GLU A 39 1.79 -41.22 -1.65
C GLU A 39 1.88 -41.81 -0.24
N LEU A 40 1.99 -41.00 0.81
CA LEU A 40 1.95 -41.48 2.20
C LEU A 40 0.60 -42.10 2.57
N ARG A 41 -0.52 -41.59 2.03
CA ARG A 41 -1.86 -42.20 2.20
C ARG A 41 -1.97 -43.51 1.41
N ALA A 42 -1.45 -43.55 0.19
CA ALA A 42 -1.40 -44.76 -0.61
C ALA A 42 -0.56 -45.85 0.07
N ALA A 43 0.60 -45.49 0.63
CA ALA A 43 1.45 -46.39 1.41
C ALA A 43 0.71 -46.94 2.65
N GLN A 44 -0.01 -46.09 3.38
CA GLN A 44 -0.81 -46.51 4.53
C GLN A 44 -1.92 -47.50 4.14
N SER A 45 -2.67 -47.19 3.07
CA SER A 45 -3.71 -48.08 2.54
C SER A 45 -3.12 -49.44 2.10
N ALA A 46 -2.01 -49.42 1.37
CA ALA A 46 -1.32 -50.64 0.94
C ALA A 46 -0.82 -51.49 2.14
N LEU A 47 -0.33 -50.84 3.21
CA LEU A 47 0.10 -51.49 4.44
C LEU A 47 -1.06 -52.20 5.16
N PHE A 48 -2.24 -51.57 5.22
CA PHE A 48 -3.44 -52.15 5.82
C PHE A 48 -3.99 -53.32 4.99
N ASN A 49 -3.87 -53.25 3.67
CA ASN A 49 -4.28 -54.30 2.75
C ASN A 49 -3.24 -55.43 2.60
N GLY A 50 -2.17 -55.42 3.39
CA GLY A 50 -1.12 -56.45 3.36
C GLY A 50 -0.20 -56.41 2.14
N LYS A 51 -0.31 -55.38 1.30
CA LYS A 51 0.45 -55.22 0.06
C LYS A 51 1.81 -54.54 0.32
N GLN A 52 2.73 -55.28 0.92
CA GLN A 52 4.01 -54.75 1.40
C GLN A 52 4.89 -54.15 0.27
N ALA A 53 4.88 -54.74 -0.93
CA ALA A 53 5.64 -54.23 -2.07
C ALA A 53 5.08 -52.89 -2.60
N GLU A 54 3.75 -52.75 -2.71
CA GLU A 54 3.10 -51.50 -3.11
C GLU A 54 3.30 -50.40 -2.04
N CYS A 55 3.28 -50.79 -0.76
CA CYS A 55 3.58 -49.90 0.36
C CYS A 55 5.02 -49.36 0.27
N ARG A 56 6.01 -50.22 0.06
CA ARG A 56 7.42 -49.81 -0.08
C ARG A 56 7.63 -48.86 -1.26
N ALA A 57 7.06 -49.20 -2.42
CA ALA A 57 7.16 -48.35 -3.61
C ALA A 57 6.52 -46.96 -3.42
N ALA A 58 5.40 -46.87 -2.69
CA ALA A 58 4.78 -45.59 -2.37
C ALA A 58 5.60 -44.77 -1.36
N LEU A 59 6.23 -45.41 -0.37
CA LEU A 59 7.14 -44.75 0.57
C LEU A 59 8.39 -44.20 -0.15
N ASP A 60 8.93 -44.93 -1.13
CA ASP A 60 10.09 -44.47 -1.91
C ASP A 60 9.75 -43.25 -2.79
N ARG A 61 8.56 -43.24 -3.41
CA ARG A 61 8.06 -42.06 -4.15
C ARG A 61 7.82 -40.87 -3.22
N ALA A 62 7.25 -41.09 -2.03
CA ALA A 62 7.08 -40.04 -1.03
C ALA A 62 8.43 -39.47 -0.57
N ALA A 63 9.43 -40.30 -0.36
CA ALA A 63 10.78 -39.89 0.03
C ALA A 63 11.44 -39.00 -1.05
N ALA A 64 11.32 -39.37 -2.32
CA ALA A 64 11.85 -38.58 -3.43
C ALA A 64 11.21 -37.19 -3.52
N LEU A 65 9.89 -37.08 -3.31
CA LEU A 65 9.17 -35.80 -3.29
C LEU A 65 9.58 -34.94 -2.08
N ILE A 66 9.74 -35.55 -0.91
CA ILE A 66 10.22 -34.85 0.30
C ILE A 66 11.64 -34.30 0.10
N GLN A 67 12.51 -35.03 -0.60
CA GLN A 67 13.86 -34.57 -0.92
C GLN A 67 13.83 -33.38 -1.90
N GLN A 68 12.91 -33.37 -2.88
CA GLN A 68 12.74 -32.22 -3.79
C GLN A 68 12.24 -30.98 -3.04
N ILE A 69 11.32 -31.14 -2.09
CA ILE A 69 10.86 -30.05 -1.22
C ILE A 69 12.02 -29.49 -0.40
N GLU A 70 12.84 -30.36 0.20
CA GLU A 70 14.00 -29.97 1.00
C GLU A 70 15.07 -29.21 0.20
N GLN A 71 15.25 -29.55 -1.08
CA GLN A 71 16.18 -28.84 -1.97
C GLN A 71 15.64 -27.48 -2.45
N ALA A 72 14.32 -27.35 -2.59
CA ALA A 72 13.68 -26.11 -3.03
C ALA A 72 13.49 -25.11 -1.88
N GLU A 73 13.01 -25.57 -0.73
CA GLU A 73 12.73 -24.76 0.47
C GLU A 73 13.03 -25.55 1.75
N PRO A 74 14.27 -25.45 2.28
CA PRO A 74 14.67 -26.17 3.50
C PRO A 74 13.83 -25.82 4.74
N ASP A 75 13.32 -24.59 4.82
CA ASP A 75 12.53 -24.08 5.95
C ASP A 75 11.01 -24.28 5.79
N ASN A 76 10.58 -25.12 4.84
CA ASN A 76 9.16 -25.34 4.62
C ASN A 76 8.47 -25.96 5.86
N VAL A 77 7.42 -25.30 6.34
CA VAL A 77 6.67 -25.69 7.55
C VAL A 77 6.10 -27.11 7.52
N GLN A 78 5.86 -27.68 6.32
CA GLN A 78 5.32 -29.03 6.16
C GLN A 78 6.40 -30.12 6.13
N LEU A 79 7.67 -29.77 5.89
CA LEU A 79 8.76 -30.72 5.69
C LEU A 79 8.98 -31.62 6.91
N ARG A 80 8.96 -31.03 8.12
CA ARG A 80 9.11 -31.78 9.38
C ARG A 80 8.01 -32.84 9.53
N GLY A 81 6.75 -32.47 9.30
CA GLY A 81 5.61 -33.38 9.44
C GLY A 81 5.61 -34.51 8.40
N LEU A 82 6.04 -34.22 7.17
CA LEU A 82 6.18 -35.22 6.10
C LEU A 82 7.30 -36.24 6.42
N LYS A 83 8.45 -35.77 6.90
CA LYS A 83 9.57 -36.64 7.33
C LYS A 83 9.18 -37.55 8.49
N GLU A 84 8.52 -37.02 9.52
CA GLU A 84 8.06 -37.81 10.67
C GLU A 84 7.05 -38.90 10.28
N ARG A 85 6.15 -38.60 9.33
CA ARG A 85 5.17 -39.56 8.81
C ARG A 85 5.84 -40.66 7.98
N LEU A 86 6.77 -40.30 7.09
CA LEU A 86 7.55 -41.25 6.30
C LEU A 86 8.27 -42.25 7.21
N GLU A 87 8.99 -41.75 8.23
CA GLU A 87 9.74 -42.59 9.17
C GLU A 87 8.84 -43.46 10.06
N ARG A 88 7.67 -42.96 10.46
CA ARG A 88 6.68 -43.78 11.17
C ARG A 88 6.19 -44.94 10.31
N GLN A 89 5.80 -44.68 9.06
CA GLN A 89 5.29 -45.71 8.16
C GLN A 89 6.37 -46.72 7.73
N ARG A 90 7.63 -46.29 7.57
CA ARG A 90 8.77 -47.19 7.35
C ARG A 90 8.96 -48.15 8.52
N ARG A 91 8.97 -47.65 9.76
CA ARG A 91 9.05 -48.49 10.96
C ARG A 91 7.87 -49.47 11.07
N ASP A 92 6.67 -49.05 10.70
CA ASP A 92 5.50 -49.92 10.73
C ASP A 92 5.56 -51.00 9.63
N LEU A 93 6.10 -50.66 8.44
CA LEU A 93 6.38 -51.62 7.38
C LEU A 93 7.46 -52.62 7.81
N ASP A 94 8.56 -52.17 8.41
CA ASP A 94 9.65 -53.04 8.86
C ASP A 94 9.21 -53.95 10.01
N ARG A 95 8.36 -53.46 10.93
CA ARG A 95 7.74 -54.29 11.98
C ARG A 95 6.87 -55.39 11.38
N ARG A 96 6.19 -55.13 10.26
CA ARG A 96 5.36 -56.11 9.54
C ARG A 96 6.15 -57.01 8.59
N ALA A 97 7.26 -56.53 8.04
CA ALA A 97 8.16 -57.31 7.17
C ALA A 97 9.06 -58.25 7.99
N GLY A 98 9.47 -57.85 9.20
CA GLY A 98 10.15 -58.72 10.17
C GLY A 98 9.24 -59.78 10.80
N SER A 99 7.92 -59.64 10.64
CA SER A 99 6.91 -60.66 10.97
C SER A 99 6.66 -61.58 9.76
N ALA A 100 7.70 -62.21 9.24
CA ALA A 100 7.56 -63.22 8.20
C ALA A 100 7.18 -64.58 8.81
N GLY A 101 5.88 -64.87 8.87
CA GLY A 101 5.32 -66.18 9.19
C GLY A 101 3.81 -66.08 9.45
N PRO A 102 2.98 -67.03 8.97
CA PRO A 102 1.55 -67.00 9.23
C PRO A 102 1.32 -67.18 10.72
N ALA A 103 0.67 -66.22 11.36
CA ALA A 103 0.30 -66.33 12.76
C ALA A 103 -0.74 -67.44 12.94
N ALA A 104 -0.26 -68.61 13.33
CA ALA A 104 -1.01 -69.53 14.16
C ALA A 104 -1.45 -68.81 15.45
N PRO A 105 -2.64 -69.12 16.01
CA PRO A 105 -3.22 -68.38 17.11
C PRO A 105 -2.33 -68.46 18.37
N PRO A 106 -2.25 -67.40 19.19
CA PRO A 106 -1.39 -67.42 20.36
C PRO A 106 -1.97 -68.36 21.42
N ALA A 107 -1.17 -69.36 21.79
CA ALA A 107 -1.35 -70.13 23.01
C ALA A 107 -0.60 -69.46 24.16
N GLY A 108 -1.29 -69.33 25.30
CA GLY A 108 -0.66 -69.39 26.62
C GLY A 108 -0.18 -68.07 27.22
N GLY A 109 -1.10 -67.17 27.56
CA GLY A 109 -0.93 -66.29 28.73
C GLY A 109 -1.61 -66.96 29.91
N ASP A 110 -0.81 -67.58 30.77
CA ASP A 110 -1.25 -68.26 31.99
C ASP A 110 -1.67 -67.23 33.04
N GLY A 111 -2.90 -67.36 33.52
CA GLY A 111 -3.61 -66.40 34.35
C GLY A 111 -5.10 -66.73 34.41
N GLY A 112 -5.40 -68.02 34.55
CA GLY A 112 -6.74 -68.58 34.51
C GLY A 112 -7.59 -68.12 35.69
N THR A 113 -8.34 -67.04 35.50
CA THR A 113 -9.69 -66.98 36.05
C THR A 113 -10.52 -67.97 35.23
N ARG A 114 -11.09 -68.97 35.90
CA ARG A 114 -11.99 -69.99 35.34
C ARG A 114 -12.84 -69.43 34.18
N PRO A 115 -12.91 -70.07 32.99
CA PRO A 115 -13.86 -69.63 31.96
C PRO A 115 -15.25 -69.72 32.55
N SER A 116 -15.96 -68.59 32.61
CA SER A 116 -17.35 -68.58 33.06
C SER A 116 -18.17 -69.48 32.11
N ALA A 117 -19.14 -70.19 32.67
CA ALA A 117 -19.99 -71.06 31.88
C ALA A 117 -20.60 -70.29 30.69
N PRO A 118 -20.64 -70.86 29.48
CA PRO A 118 -21.15 -70.16 28.31
C PRO A 118 -22.60 -69.73 28.55
N LEU A 119 -22.88 -68.44 28.35
CA LEU A 119 -24.21 -67.86 28.53
C LEU A 119 -25.27 -68.62 27.72
N PRO A 120 -26.48 -68.82 28.27
CA PRO A 120 -27.63 -69.34 27.52
C PRO A 120 -27.89 -68.52 26.25
N ARG A 121 -28.42 -69.18 25.21
CA ARG A 121 -28.56 -68.59 23.87
C ARG A 121 -29.38 -67.29 23.88
N SER A 122 -30.50 -67.26 24.60
CA SER A 122 -31.38 -66.08 24.69
C SER A 122 -30.68 -64.89 25.35
N VAL A 123 -29.93 -65.12 26.44
CA VAL A 123 -29.11 -64.10 27.10
C VAL A 123 -27.99 -63.60 26.18
N ARG A 124 -27.39 -64.49 25.38
CA ARG A 124 -26.36 -64.13 24.38
C ARG A 124 -26.91 -63.22 23.27
N GLU A 125 -28.14 -63.44 22.84
CA GLU A 125 -28.81 -62.60 21.85
C GLU A 125 -29.07 -61.20 22.41
N LYS A 126 -29.57 -61.08 23.65
CA LYS A 126 -29.71 -59.77 24.32
C LYS A 126 -28.40 -59.07 24.63
N ALA A 127 -27.35 -59.82 24.95
CA ALA A 127 -26.02 -59.26 25.13
C ALA A 127 -25.49 -58.63 23.83
N ARG A 128 -25.76 -59.24 22.67
CA ARG A 128 -25.43 -58.66 21.36
C ARG A 128 -26.19 -57.37 21.07
N GLU A 129 -27.49 -57.32 21.38
CA GLU A 129 -28.29 -56.09 21.22
C GLU A 129 -27.74 -54.94 22.09
N PHE A 130 -27.32 -55.23 23.32
CA PHE A 130 -26.64 -54.28 24.19
C PHE A 130 -25.29 -53.84 23.62
N ASP A 131 -24.45 -54.78 23.18
CA ASP A 131 -23.16 -54.49 22.56
C ASP A 131 -23.30 -53.61 21.30
N GLU A 132 -24.34 -53.84 20.50
CA GLU A 132 -24.67 -53.00 19.34
C GLU A 132 -25.05 -51.58 19.74
N ALA A 133 -25.84 -51.41 20.81
CA ALA A 133 -26.17 -50.10 21.35
C ALA A 133 -24.92 -49.38 21.90
N VAL A 134 -24.04 -50.10 22.62
CA VAL A 134 -22.75 -49.58 23.09
C VAL A 134 -21.87 -49.14 21.92
N ARG A 135 -21.72 -49.98 20.89
CA ARG A 135 -20.92 -49.66 19.70
C ARG A 135 -21.46 -48.46 18.95
N ALA A 136 -22.78 -48.34 18.81
CA ALA A 136 -23.41 -47.19 18.18
C ALA A 136 -23.08 -45.89 18.93
N LEU A 137 -23.15 -45.93 20.27
CA LEU A 137 -22.84 -44.78 21.12
C LEU A 137 -21.35 -44.40 21.07
N GLN A 138 -20.46 -45.38 21.23
CA GLN A 138 -19.01 -45.18 21.17
C GLN A 138 -18.57 -44.66 19.79
N SER A 139 -19.23 -45.10 18.72
CA SER A 139 -19.02 -44.56 17.38
C SER A 139 -19.35 -43.07 17.32
N ARG A 140 -20.49 -42.63 17.88
CA ARG A 140 -20.85 -41.20 17.93
C ARG A 140 -19.90 -40.37 18.79
N LEU A 141 -19.48 -40.89 19.94
CA LEU A 141 -18.47 -40.23 20.77
C LEU A 141 -17.12 -40.08 20.05
N ARG A 142 -16.72 -41.09 19.25
CA ARG A 142 -15.53 -40.96 18.39
C ARG A 142 -15.68 -39.82 17.39
N TRP A 143 -16.87 -39.66 16.81
CA TRP A 143 -17.15 -38.55 15.89
C TRP A 143 -17.12 -37.18 16.57
N VAL A 144 -17.44 -37.07 17.87
CA VAL A 144 -17.23 -35.83 18.63
C VAL A 144 -15.75 -35.45 18.62
N GLU A 145 -14.85 -36.41 18.87
CA GLU A 145 -13.40 -36.17 18.84
C GLU A 145 -12.90 -35.86 17.42
N THR A 146 -13.35 -36.61 16.41
CA THR A 146 -13.00 -36.33 15.01
C THR A 146 -13.49 -34.95 14.54
N ALA A 147 -14.63 -34.49 15.04
CA ALA A 147 -15.13 -33.15 14.74
C ALA A 147 -14.29 -32.04 15.40
N LYS A 148 -13.71 -32.29 16.59
CA LYS A 148 -12.75 -31.36 17.21
C LYS A 148 -11.48 -31.21 16.37
N GLU A 149 -11.10 -32.25 15.63
CA GLU A 149 -9.94 -32.26 14.72
C GLU A 149 -10.24 -31.66 13.34
N GLY A 150 -11.46 -31.18 13.08
CA GLY A 150 -11.84 -30.54 11.82
C GLY A 150 -12.13 -31.50 10.66
N GLY A 151 -12.29 -32.80 10.93
CA GLY A 151 -12.51 -33.84 9.92
C GLY A 151 -13.97 -34.24 9.69
N ALA A 152 -14.94 -33.61 10.36
CA ALA A 152 -16.34 -34.01 10.34
C ALA A 152 -17.26 -32.95 9.70
N SER A 153 -18.36 -33.39 9.11
CA SER A 153 -19.38 -32.50 8.51
C SER A 153 -20.32 -31.85 9.51
N LYS A 154 -20.35 -32.35 10.76
CA LYS A 154 -21.17 -31.83 11.86
C LYS A 154 -20.27 -31.31 12.97
N THR A 155 -20.78 -30.38 13.76
CA THR A 155 -20.04 -29.83 14.89
C THR A 155 -19.88 -30.87 16.01
N PRO A 156 -18.87 -30.71 16.89
CA PRO A 156 -18.74 -31.57 18.08
C PRO A 156 -20.02 -31.61 18.92
N LEU A 157 -20.75 -30.49 19.02
CA LEU A 157 -22.00 -30.40 19.77
C LEU A 157 -23.11 -31.24 19.12
N GLN A 158 -23.28 -31.15 17.80
CA GLN A 158 -24.28 -31.94 17.07
C GLN A 158 -24.03 -33.45 17.22
N HIS A 159 -22.77 -33.90 17.19
CA HIS A 159 -22.44 -35.30 17.45
C HIS A 159 -22.68 -35.73 18.90
N ALA A 160 -22.46 -34.83 19.86
CA ALA A 160 -22.75 -35.10 21.27
C ALA A 160 -24.26 -35.20 21.54
N GLU A 161 -25.07 -34.38 20.87
CA GLU A 161 -26.55 -34.47 20.89
C GLU A 161 -27.06 -35.77 20.27
N GLU A 162 -26.46 -36.22 19.15
CA GLU A 162 -26.75 -37.53 18.57
C GLU A 162 -26.39 -38.69 19.49
N ALA A 163 -25.27 -38.58 20.23
CA ALA A 163 -24.89 -39.58 21.22
C ALA A 163 -25.89 -39.61 22.39
N GLU A 164 -26.34 -38.46 22.87
CA GLU A 164 -27.36 -38.38 23.91
C GLU A 164 -28.68 -39.01 23.47
N ALA A 165 -29.09 -38.80 22.21
CA ALA A 165 -30.29 -39.41 21.63
C ALA A 165 -30.24 -40.96 21.56
N LEU A 166 -29.06 -41.58 21.68
CA LEU A 166 -28.89 -43.04 21.72
C LEU A 166 -28.98 -43.63 23.14
N LEU A 167 -28.93 -42.80 24.20
CA LEU A 167 -28.99 -43.27 25.58
C LEU A 167 -30.29 -44.04 25.90
N PRO A 168 -31.50 -43.64 25.43
CA PRO A 168 -32.70 -44.42 25.67
C PRO A 168 -32.63 -45.84 25.07
N ARG A 169 -31.99 -46.00 23.90
CA ARG A 169 -31.78 -47.31 23.27
C ARG A 169 -30.81 -48.18 24.07
N LEU A 170 -29.73 -47.59 24.61
CA LEU A 170 -28.80 -48.29 25.49
C LEU A 170 -29.50 -48.78 26.76
N GLN A 171 -30.30 -47.91 27.40
CA GLN A 171 -31.05 -48.23 28.61
C GLN A 171 -32.03 -49.37 28.35
N ALA A 172 -32.82 -49.29 27.26
CA ALA A 172 -33.78 -50.33 26.90
C ALA A 172 -33.11 -51.69 26.61
N ALA A 173 -31.96 -51.69 25.92
CA ALA A 173 -31.20 -52.91 25.66
C ALA A 173 -30.61 -53.52 26.94
N PHE A 174 -30.17 -52.68 27.89
CA PHE A 174 -29.68 -53.13 29.18
C PHE A 174 -30.78 -53.75 30.04
N GLU A 175 -31.95 -53.11 30.14
CA GLU A 175 -33.08 -53.66 30.90
C GLU A 175 -33.55 -55.00 30.30
N ALA A 176 -33.63 -55.12 28.98
CA ALA A 176 -33.96 -56.37 28.30
C ALA A 176 -32.92 -57.49 28.56
N LEU A 177 -31.62 -57.14 28.59
CA LEU A 177 -30.55 -58.07 28.95
C LEU A 177 -30.65 -58.51 30.41
N LYS A 178 -30.93 -57.58 31.32
CA LYS A 178 -31.07 -57.85 32.76
C LYS A 178 -32.26 -58.76 33.05
N GLU A 179 -33.40 -58.51 32.42
CA GLU A 179 -34.61 -59.33 32.55
C GLU A 179 -34.36 -60.77 32.08
N GLU A 180 -33.71 -60.94 30.91
CA GLU A 180 -33.41 -62.25 30.35
C GLU A 180 -32.34 -63.01 31.17
N ALA A 181 -31.32 -62.29 31.68
CA ALA A 181 -30.32 -62.86 32.57
C ALA A 181 -30.91 -63.31 33.92
N ALA A 182 -31.92 -62.60 34.43
CA ALA A 182 -32.66 -62.98 35.64
C ALA A 182 -33.49 -64.26 35.42
N LYS A 183 -34.22 -64.36 34.29
CA LYS A 183 -34.98 -65.57 33.91
C LYS A 183 -34.10 -66.81 33.80
N ALA A 184 -32.88 -66.64 33.30
CA ALA A 184 -31.91 -67.71 33.11
C ALA A 184 -31.02 -67.98 34.35
N GLY A 185 -31.18 -67.24 35.44
CA GLY A 185 -30.41 -67.43 36.68
C GLY A 185 -28.91 -67.07 36.57
N VAL A 186 -28.51 -66.26 35.59
CA VAL A 186 -27.10 -65.91 35.29
C VAL A 186 -26.79 -64.43 35.55
N GLY A 187 -27.57 -63.75 36.39
CA GLY A 187 -27.42 -62.31 36.66
C GLY A 187 -26.04 -61.87 37.21
N THR A 188 -25.29 -62.78 37.84
CA THR A 188 -23.94 -62.52 38.36
C THR A 188 -22.82 -62.86 37.38
N HIS A 189 -23.16 -63.23 36.14
CA HIS A 189 -22.16 -63.55 35.12
C HIS A 189 -21.33 -62.30 34.77
N PRO A 190 -20.00 -62.40 34.58
CA PRO A 190 -19.12 -61.25 34.34
C PRO A 190 -19.59 -60.29 33.23
N THR A 191 -20.15 -60.83 32.15
CA THR A 191 -20.73 -60.03 31.04
C THR A 191 -21.88 -59.12 31.48
N ILE A 192 -22.73 -59.57 32.40
CA ILE A 192 -23.87 -58.77 32.88
C ILE A 192 -23.37 -57.66 33.82
N VAL A 193 -22.38 -57.98 34.65
CA VAL A 193 -21.70 -57.00 35.53
C VAL A 193 -20.97 -55.92 34.70
N GLU A 194 -20.32 -56.31 33.61
CA GLU A 194 -19.68 -55.36 32.67
C GLU A 194 -20.72 -54.50 31.95
N ALA A 195 -21.84 -55.10 31.51
CA ALA A 195 -22.94 -54.37 30.90
C ALA A 195 -23.57 -53.34 31.86
N GLU A 196 -23.75 -53.69 33.14
CA GLU A 196 -24.25 -52.76 34.17
C GLU A 196 -23.28 -51.60 34.41
N ARG A 197 -21.97 -51.88 34.45
CA ARG A 197 -20.95 -50.86 34.54
C ARG A 197 -20.97 -49.92 33.33
N MET A 198 -21.12 -50.45 32.13
CA MET A 198 -21.20 -49.66 30.90
C MET A 198 -22.49 -48.83 30.83
N ALA A 199 -23.63 -49.42 31.16
CA ALA A 199 -24.94 -48.74 31.19
C ALA A 199 -24.95 -47.57 32.19
N THR A 200 -24.18 -47.68 33.28
CA THR A 200 -24.04 -46.61 34.28
C THR A 200 -23.03 -45.53 33.86
N SER A 201 -21.90 -45.90 33.25
CA SER A 201 -20.79 -44.97 32.96
C SER A 201 -20.90 -44.21 31.63
N LEU A 202 -21.51 -44.82 30.61
CA LEU A 202 -21.66 -44.20 29.29
C LEU A 202 -22.55 -42.95 29.28
N PRO A 203 -23.71 -42.90 29.99
CA PRO A 203 -24.50 -41.67 30.08
C PRO A 203 -23.71 -40.48 30.63
N GLU A 204 -22.90 -40.69 31.67
CA GLU A 204 -22.03 -39.64 32.24
C GLU A 204 -20.97 -39.17 31.23
N THR A 205 -20.39 -40.11 30.47
CA THR A 205 -19.41 -39.79 29.43
C THR A 205 -20.04 -38.91 28.33
N VAL A 206 -21.27 -39.23 27.92
CA VAL A 206 -22.02 -38.46 26.92
C VAL A 206 -22.38 -37.07 27.44
N ARG A 207 -22.88 -36.97 28.67
CA ARG A 207 -23.19 -35.68 29.31
C ARG A 207 -21.96 -34.80 29.40
N LYS A 208 -20.82 -35.35 29.81
CA LYS A 208 -19.54 -34.64 29.85
C LYS A 208 -19.12 -34.15 28.46
N ALA A 209 -19.14 -35.03 27.46
CA ALA A 209 -18.79 -34.67 26.08
C ALA A 209 -19.68 -33.54 25.53
N LYS A 210 -20.99 -33.60 25.79
CA LYS A 210 -21.94 -32.56 25.40
C LYS A 210 -21.65 -31.23 26.11
N SER A 211 -21.41 -31.25 27.41
CA SER A 211 -21.08 -30.05 28.18
C SER A 211 -19.79 -29.39 27.68
N GLU A 212 -18.74 -30.18 27.39
CA GLU A 212 -17.48 -29.67 26.86
C GLU A 212 -17.66 -29.09 25.45
N ALA A 213 -18.40 -29.78 24.58
CA ALA A 213 -18.71 -29.30 23.24
C ALA A 213 -19.54 -28.01 23.24
N ALA A 214 -20.52 -27.89 24.15
CA ALA A 214 -21.32 -26.69 24.32
C ALA A 214 -20.47 -25.52 24.84
N ALA A 215 -19.59 -25.76 25.81
CA ALA A 215 -18.67 -24.75 26.32
C ALA A 215 -17.68 -24.28 25.24
N ALA A 216 -17.17 -25.18 24.41
CA ALA A 216 -16.31 -24.85 23.28
C ALA A 216 -17.07 -24.01 22.22
N ALA A 217 -18.30 -24.39 21.87
CA ALA A 217 -19.13 -23.64 20.94
C ALA A 217 -19.45 -22.23 21.45
N ALA A 218 -19.75 -22.06 22.74
CA ALA A 218 -19.99 -20.75 23.35
C ALA A 218 -18.74 -19.85 23.35
N ARG A 219 -17.55 -20.44 23.61
CA ARG A 219 -16.27 -19.71 23.50
C ARG A 219 -16.00 -19.27 22.07
N GLN A 220 -16.21 -20.15 21.10
CA GLN A 220 -16.03 -19.82 19.69
C GLN A 220 -16.97 -18.70 19.27
N GLN A 221 -18.27 -18.79 19.60
CA GLN A 221 -19.24 -17.74 19.29
C GLN A 221 -18.85 -16.38 19.89
N THR A 222 -18.26 -16.37 21.10
CA THR A 222 -17.77 -15.13 21.72
C THR A 222 -16.56 -14.58 20.98
N ALA A 223 -15.62 -15.45 20.57
CA ALA A 223 -14.46 -15.07 19.78
C ALA A 223 -14.86 -14.53 18.40
N ASP A 224 -15.83 -15.15 17.74
CA ASP A 224 -16.36 -14.72 16.44
C ASP A 224 -16.98 -13.32 16.53
N ARG A 225 -17.84 -13.08 17.54
CA ARG A 225 -18.41 -11.73 17.79
C ARG A 225 -17.34 -10.67 18.06
N GLN A 226 -16.30 -11.02 18.81
CA GLN A 226 -15.19 -10.10 19.05
C GLN A 226 -14.42 -9.81 17.75
N ALA A 227 -14.18 -10.83 16.93
CA ALA A 227 -13.54 -10.67 15.62
C ALA A 227 -14.37 -9.77 14.70
N GLU A 228 -15.68 -9.99 14.62
CA GLU A 228 -16.59 -9.13 13.85
C GLU A 228 -16.54 -7.66 14.32
N ALA A 229 -16.54 -7.43 15.63
CA ALA A 229 -16.46 -6.09 16.20
C ALA A 229 -15.11 -5.41 15.91
N ASP A 230 -13.99 -6.13 16.07
CA ASP A 230 -12.66 -5.63 15.79
C ASP A 230 -12.49 -5.33 14.27
N ILE A 231 -13.03 -6.19 13.40
CA ILE A 231 -13.05 -5.97 11.94
C ILE A 231 -13.88 -4.74 11.58
N ALA A 232 -15.06 -4.58 12.17
CA ALA A 232 -15.92 -3.42 11.93
C ALA A 232 -15.25 -2.11 12.36
N ALA A 233 -14.58 -2.11 13.52
CA ALA A 233 -13.80 -0.96 13.99
C ALA A 233 -12.66 -0.62 13.03
N LEU A 234 -11.93 -1.63 12.54
CA LEU A 234 -10.85 -1.44 11.58
C LEU A 234 -11.35 -0.86 10.25
N LYS A 235 -12.47 -1.37 9.71
CA LYS A 235 -13.10 -0.88 8.48
C LYS A 235 -13.56 0.58 8.64
N ALA A 236 -14.26 0.89 9.72
CA ALA A 236 -14.74 2.25 9.98
C ALA A 236 -13.58 3.26 10.08
N GLU A 237 -12.50 2.89 10.77
CA GLU A 237 -11.33 3.75 10.89
C GLU A 237 -10.57 3.90 9.56
N ALA A 238 -10.46 2.81 8.78
CA ALA A 238 -9.87 2.85 7.45
C ALA A 238 -10.63 3.79 6.50
N GLU A 239 -11.97 3.72 6.49
CA GLU A 239 -12.81 4.60 5.67
C GLU A 239 -12.71 6.07 6.12
N ARG A 240 -12.76 6.32 7.44
CA ARG A 240 -12.61 7.66 8.01
C ARG A 240 -11.29 8.30 7.60
N LEU A 241 -10.18 7.59 7.77
CA LEU A 241 -8.85 8.11 7.45
C LEU A 241 -8.58 8.18 5.96
N ARG A 242 -9.19 7.28 5.17
CA ARG A 242 -9.13 7.36 3.70
C ARG A 242 -9.69 8.68 3.19
N ALA A 243 -10.91 9.01 3.58
CA ALA A 243 -11.57 10.25 3.17
C ALA A 243 -10.90 11.50 3.76
N LYS A 244 -10.42 11.42 5.01
CA LYS A 244 -9.82 12.55 5.71
C LYS A 244 -8.43 12.90 5.15
N VAL A 245 -7.56 11.90 4.94
CA VAL A 245 -6.13 12.11 4.67
C VAL A 245 -5.54 11.20 3.59
N PHE A 246 -5.82 9.89 3.55
CA PHE A 246 -5.05 8.99 2.67
C PHE A 246 -5.29 9.23 1.19
N ASP A 247 -6.51 9.61 0.79
CA ASP A 247 -6.79 9.95 -0.62
C ASP A 247 -6.06 11.24 -1.05
N LYS A 248 -5.73 12.12 -0.10
CA LYS A 248 -4.98 13.38 -0.36
C LYS A 248 -3.46 13.18 -0.30
N ALA A 249 -2.99 12.15 0.41
CA ALA A 249 -1.58 11.84 0.62
C ALA A 249 -1.24 10.45 0.02
N PRO A 250 -1.14 10.34 -1.31
CA PRO A 250 -1.06 9.05 -2.02
C PRO A 250 0.32 8.36 -1.91
N GLY A 251 1.30 9.00 -1.28
CA GLY A 251 2.69 8.52 -1.22
C GLY A 251 3.60 9.11 -2.30
N ALA A 252 3.13 10.14 -3.02
CA ALA A 252 3.85 10.83 -4.07
C ALA A 252 3.55 12.33 -4.04
N ALA A 253 4.29 13.12 -4.83
CA ALA A 253 3.98 14.54 -4.98
C ALA A 253 2.64 14.73 -5.70
N ILE A 254 1.79 15.60 -5.18
CA ILE A 254 0.53 15.97 -5.83
C ILE A 254 0.78 16.94 -6.99
N HIS A 255 -0.16 17.00 -7.92
CA HIS A 255 -0.16 18.06 -8.91
C HIS A 255 -0.68 19.37 -8.30
N TYR A 256 -0.04 20.49 -8.61
CA TYR A 256 -0.43 21.83 -8.17
C TYR A 256 0.09 22.89 -9.14
N ASN A 257 -0.65 24.00 -9.27
CA ASN A 257 -0.27 25.17 -10.07
C ASN A 257 0.19 26.35 -9.19
N ASP A 258 -0.26 26.38 -7.93
CA ASP A 258 0.12 27.36 -6.91
C ASP A 258 0.30 26.65 -5.55
N LEU A 259 0.71 27.41 -4.53
CA LEU A 259 1.05 26.86 -3.22
C LEU A 259 -0.17 26.64 -2.29
N ALA A 260 -1.37 27.06 -2.67
CA ALA A 260 -2.56 26.87 -1.83
C ALA A 260 -2.89 25.39 -1.57
N PRO A 261 -3.06 24.51 -2.58
CA PRO A 261 -3.35 23.10 -2.34
C PRO A 261 -2.19 22.38 -1.61
N VAL A 262 -0.96 22.86 -1.80
CA VAL A 262 0.21 22.31 -1.11
C VAL A 262 0.21 22.66 0.38
N THR A 263 -0.20 23.88 0.72
CA THR A 263 -0.35 24.33 2.12
C THR A 263 -1.48 23.59 2.82
N GLU A 264 -2.61 23.38 2.13
CA GLU A 264 -3.73 22.59 2.65
C GLU A 264 -3.36 21.12 2.88
N LEU A 265 -2.58 20.53 1.97
CA LEU A 265 -2.05 19.17 2.12
C LEU A 265 -1.15 19.08 3.36
N LEU A 266 -0.21 20.02 3.52
CA LEU A 266 0.67 20.05 4.69
C LEU A 266 -0.14 20.10 6.00
N ALA A 267 -1.12 20.99 6.09
CA ALA A 267 -1.98 21.10 7.27
C ALA A 267 -2.77 19.80 7.54
N THR A 268 -3.23 19.12 6.49
CA THR A 268 -3.92 17.83 6.61
C THR A 268 -3.00 16.74 7.16
N ILE A 269 -1.75 16.68 6.67
CA ILE A 269 -0.75 15.73 7.13
C ILE A 269 -0.37 15.99 8.60
N GLU A 270 -0.11 17.26 8.96
CA GLU A 270 0.22 17.66 10.33
C GLU A 270 -0.90 17.33 11.31
N GLU A 271 -2.16 17.53 10.91
CA GLU A 271 -3.32 17.16 11.71
C GLU A 271 -3.38 15.64 11.95
N PHE A 272 -3.20 14.85 10.89
CA PHE A 272 -3.20 13.39 11.00
C PHE A 272 -2.10 12.90 11.94
N GLU A 273 -0.88 13.41 11.79
CA GLU A 273 0.25 13.00 12.62
C GLU A 273 0.06 13.34 14.09
N ARG A 274 -0.54 14.49 14.38
CA ARG A 274 -0.81 14.97 15.73
C ARG A 274 -1.95 14.22 16.40
N SER A 275 -3.04 13.96 15.68
CA SER A 275 -4.31 13.57 16.28
C SER A 275 -4.68 12.10 16.03
N ASP A 276 -4.35 11.56 14.85
CA ASP A 276 -4.90 10.28 14.39
C ASP A 276 -3.83 9.16 14.28
N ARG A 277 -2.58 9.50 13.92
CA ARG A 277 -1.53 8.53 13.57
C ARG A 277 -1.28 7.49 14.66
N ALA A 278 -1.15 7.93 15.91
CA ALA A 278 -0.88 7.03 17.04
C ALA A 278 -2.05 6.07 17.28
N GLY A 279 -3.29 6.55 17.16
CA GLY A 279 -4.49 5.73 17.30
C GLY A 279 -4.61 4.70 16.17
N ALA A 280 -4.39 5.13 14.93
CA ALA A 280 -4.42 4.25 13.76
C ALA A 280 -3.33 3.16 13.84
N GLN A 281 -2.11 3.53 14.22
CA GLN A 281 -1.00 2.58 14.38
C GLN A 281 -1.30 1.55 15.48
N LYS A 282 -1.80 2.03 16.64
CA LYS A 282 -2.20 1.15 17.75
C LYS A 282 -3.28 0.16 17.31
N LEU A 283 -4.30 0.62 16.58
CA LEU A 283 -5.37 -0.25 16.07
C LEU A 283 -4.82 -1.34 15.14
N VAL A 284 -3.91 -0.97 14.22
CA VAL A 284 -3.22 -1.92 13.34
C VAL A 284 -2.40 -2.95 14.13
N ASP A 285 -1.63 -2.50 15.12
CA ASP A 285 -0.75 -3.36 15.91
C ASP A 285 -1.53 -4.32 16.80
N GLU A 286 -2.59 -3.83 17.46
CA GLU A 286 -3.49 -4.66 18.27
C GLU A 286 -4.22 -5.70 17.41
N PHE A 287 -4.72 -5.30 16.24
CA PHE A 287 -5.38 -6.22 15.31
C PHE A 287 -4.42 -7.33 14.86
N ARG A 288 -3.19 -6.96 14.48
CA ARG A 288 -2.14 -7.93 14.10
C ARG A 288 -1.76 -8.86 15.24
N GLY A 289 -1.66 -8.34 16.45
CA GLY A 289 -1.36 -9.14 17.64
C GLY A 289 -2.41 -10.22 17.92
N LYS A 290 -3.69 -9.92 17.68
CA LYS A 290 -4.80 -10.88 17.88
C LYS A 290 -4.92 -11.87 16.72
N TYR A 291 -4.98 -11.36 15.49
CA TYR A 291 -5.44 -12.13 14.32
C TYR A 291 -4.31 -12.56 13.37
N GLY A 292 -3.07 -12.11 13.59
CA GLY A 292 -1.93 -12.44 12.74
C GLY A 292 -1.45 -11.27 11.89
N THR A 293 -0.26 -11.43 11.32
CA THR A 293 0.40 -10.36 10.56
C THR A 293 0.14 -10.43 9.06
N THR A 294 -0.29 -11.59 8.57
CA THR A 294 -0.61 -11.82 7.15
C THR A 294 -2.11 -11.93 6.94
N LEU A 295 -2.59 -11.58 5.74
CA LEU A 295 -4.02 -11.70 5.41
C LEU A 295 -4.51 -13.15 5.51
N ASP A 296 -3.65 -14.13 5.20
CA ASP A 296 -4.01 -15.54 5.24
C ASP A 296 -4.17 -16.04 6.68
N GLU A 297 -3.32 -15.59 7.62
CA GLU A 297 -3.49 -15.86 9.06
C GLU A 297 -4.79 -15.27 9.59
N ILE A 298 -5.10 -14.05 9.19
CA ILE A 298 -6.32 -13.33 9.60
C ILE A 298 -7.55 -14.06 9.05
N GLU A 299 -7.55 -14.42 7.77
CA GLU A 299 -8.65 -15.14 7.13
C GLU A 299 -8.86 -16.51 7.78
N GLN A 300 -7.79 -17.24 8.13
CA GLN A 300 -7.90 -18.50 8.85
C GLN A 300 -8.52 -18.35 10.25
N LYS A 301 -8.23 -17.25 10.96
CA LYS A 301 -8.73 -17.02 12.33
C LYS A 301 -10.10 -16.37 12.39
N THR A 302 -10.46 -15.57 11.39
CA THR A 302 -11.68 -14.74 11.40
C THR A 302 -12.70 -15.17 10.38
N GLY A 303 -12.32 -16.01 9.41
CA GLY A 303 -13.17 -16.39 8.29
C GLY A 303 -13.34 -15.30 7.23
N GLU A 304 -12.72 -14.13 7.40
CA GLU A 304 -12.79 -13.01 6.46
C GLU A 304 -11.39 -12.50 6.08
N ARG A 305 -11.21 -12.18 4.80
CA ARG A 305 -10.03 -11.47 4.33
C ARG A 305 -10.18 -9.96 4.54
N VAL A 306 -9.44 -9.40 5.51
CA VAL A 306 -9.64 -8.03 6.01
C VAL A 306 -8.74 -7.00 5.30
N TYR A 307 -9.17 -6.48 4.15
CA TYR A 307 -8.39 -5.49 3.37
C TYR A 307 -8.20 -4.13 4.07
N ALA A 308 -9.06 -3.77 5.03
CA ALA A 308 -8.94 -2.52 5.79
C ALA A 308 -7.58 -2.40 6.52
N LEU A 309 -6.99 -3.54 6.92
CA LEU A 309 -5.66 -3.58 7.52
C LEU A 309 -4.59 -3.06 6.56
N GLU A 310 -4.64 -3.48 5.29
CA GLU A 310 -3.72 -2.98 4.27
C GLU A 310 -3.95 -1.51 3.99
N THR A 311 -5.22 -1.07 3.92
CA THR A 311 -5.58 0.34 3.70
C THR A 311 -4.98 1.24 4.78
N LEU A 312 -5.13 0.88 6.05
CA LEU A 312 -4.54 1.64 7.17
C LEU A 312 -3.01 1.60 7.12
N THR A 313 -2.42 0.42 6.94
CA THR A 313 -0.95 0.27 6.90
C THR A 313 -0.34 1.10 5.77
N LYS A 314 -0.83 0.92 4.54
CA LYS A 314 -0.34 1.65 3.36
C LYS A 314 -0.66 3.14 3.47
N GLY A 315 -1.82 3.51 4.02
CA GLY A 315 -2.21 4.90 4.25
C GLY A 315 -1.23 5.62 5.19
N ILE A 316 -0.93 5.04 6.35
CA ILE A 316 0.05 5.57 7.31
C ILE A 316 1.43 5.75 6.63
N GLU A 317 1.88 4.73 5.90
CA GLU A 317 3.16 4.78 5.18
C GLU A 317 3.17 5.86 4.07
N ASN A 318 2.08 5.95 3.31
CA ASN A 318 1.93 6.89 2.21
C ASN A 318 1.90 8.34 2.69
N VAL A 319 1.35 8.63 3.87
CA VAL A 319 1.43 9.97 4.46
C VAL A 319 2.89 10.40 4.65
N ALA A 320 3.72 9.52 5.22
CA ALA A 320 5.15 9.79 5.39
C ALA A 320 5.87 9.96 4.04
N LYS A 321 5.62 9.06 3.07
CA LYS A 321 6.19 9.16 1.72
C LYS A 321 5.77 10.44 1.00
N THR A 322 4.52 10.88 1.18
CA THR A 322 4.02 12.13 0.58
C THR A 322 4.81 13.33 1.08
N ARG A 323 5.19 13.38 2.37
CA ARG A 323 6.02 14.48 2.89
C ARG A 323 7.34 14.59 2.13
N THR A 324 8.07 13.50 2.07
CA THR A 324 9.37 13.45 1.41
C THR A 324 9.24 13.77 -0.09
N ALA A 325 8.23 13.22 -0.76
CA ALA A 325 8.00 13.46 -2.18
C ALA A 325 7.64 14.93 -2.49
N MET A 326 6.76 15.55 -1.68
CA MET A 326 6.39 16.96 -1.82
C MET A 326 7.56 17.90 -1.56
N ALA A 327 8.35 17.62 -0.52
CA ALA A 327 9.54 18.39 -0.22
C ALA A 327 10.55 18.37 -1.39
N ALA A 328 10.78 17.20 -1.97
CA ALA A 328 11.66 17.05 -3.14
C ALA A 328 11.11 17.77 -4.39
N ASP A 329 9.81 17.67 -4.67
CA ASP A 329 9.19 18.34 -5.81
C ASP A 329 9.23 19.87 -5.69
N LEU A 330 8.92 20.42 -4.51
CA LEU A 330 9.00 21.85 -4.24
C LEU A 330 10.42 22.40 -4.47
N VAL A 331 11.45 21.65 -4.07
CA VAL A 331 12.85 21.99 -4.35
C VAL A 331 13.14 21.94 -5.86
N ALA A 332 12.66 20.92 -6.57
CA ALA A 332 12.86 20.80 -8.01
C ALA A 332 12.24 21.97 -8.76
N ARG A 333 11.02 22.39 -8.39
CA ARG A 333 10.36 23.58 -8.96
C ARG A 333 11.10 24.87 -8.59
N ALA A 334 11.57 25.00 -7.35
CA ALA A 334 12.38 26.14 -6.95
C ALA A 334 13.66 26.27 -7.80
N ARG A 335 14.35 25.15 -8.08
CA ARG A 335 15.51 25.13 -8.99
C ARG A 335 15.15 25.55 -10.41
N GLY A 336 14.08 24.99 -10.98
CA GLY A 336 13.62 25.39 -12.32
C GLY A 336 13.28 26.87 -12.42
N MET A 337 12.70 27.46 -11.36
CA MET A 337 12.46 28.90 -11.30
C MET A 337 13.78 29.70 -11.26
N VAL A 338 14.77 29.27 -10.47
CA VAL A 338 16.11 29.88 -10.44
C VAL A 338 16.76 29.88 -11.82
N ASP A 339 16.73 28.74 -12.52
CA ASP A 339 17.33 28.58 -13.85
C ASP A 339 16.69 29.52 -14.90
N SER A 340 15.43 29.92 -14.68
CA SER A 340 14.71 30.86 -15.55
C SER A 340 14.91 32.34 -15.22
N LEU A 341 15.54 32.69 -14.08
CA LEU A 341 15.60 34.10 -13.63
C LEU A 341 16.30 35.03 -14.64
N ASP A 342 17.36 34.56 -15.29
CA ASP A 342 18.13 35.38 -16.24
C ASP A 342 17.35 35.71 -17.52
N SER A 343 16.33 34.92 -17.89
CA SER A 343 15.47 35.18 -19.05
C SER A 343 14.19 35.95 -18.72
N GLN A 344 13.86 36.10 -17.43
CA GLN A 344 12.69 36.83 -17.00
C GLN A 344 12.88 38.35 -17.15
N HIS A 345 11.75 39.04 -17.38
CA HIS A 345 11.72 40.49 -17.37
C HIS A 345 12.05 41.04 -15.96
N ASP A 346 12.83 42.12 -15.89
CA ASP A 346 13.40 42.66 -14.64
C ASP A 346 12.35 42.87 -13.52
N PHE A 347 11.14 43.29 -13.88
CA PHE A 347 10.05 43.51 -12.92
C PHE A 347 9.56 42.23 -12.24
N PHE A 348 9.50 41.11 -12.97
CA PHE A 348 9.07 39.83 -12.41
C PHE A 348 10.20 39.11 -11.71
N ARG A 349 11.45 39.40 -12.09
CA ARG A 349 12.63 38.75 -11.51
C ARG A 349 12.71 38.97 -9.99
N ILE A 350 12.41 40.17 -9.49
CA ILE A 350 12.40 40.44 -8.04
C ILE A 350 11.29 39.65 -7.33
N ASP A 351 10.08 39.64 -7.88
CA ASP A 351 8.94 38.91 -7.30
C ASP A 351 9.17 37.39 -7.30
N SER A 352 9.81 36.88 -8.36
CA SER A 352 10.22 35.47 -8.48
C SER A 352 11.15 35.03 -7.35
N HIS A 353 12.04 35.90 -6.84
CA HIS A 353 12.89 35.55 -5.69
C HIS A 353 12.05 35.28 -4.43
N ALA A 354 11.05 36.11 -4.17
CA ALA A 354 10.16 35.91 -3.03
C ALA A 354 9.37 34.59 -3.18
N THR A 355 8.87 34.32 -4.38
CA THR A 355 8.17 33.06 -4.70
C THR A 355 9.08 31.84 -4.51
N ILE A 356 10.32 31.86 -5.03
CA ILE A 356 11.30 30.77 -4.85
C ILE A 356 11.53 30.48 -3.37
N ARG A 357 11.65 31.52 -2.53
CA ARG A 357 11.79 31.36 -1.08
C ARG A 357 10.57 30.75 -0.42
N GLN A 358 9.36 31.09 -0.87
CA GLN A 358 8.13 30.46 -0.36
C GLN A 358 8.09 28.97 -0.65
N TYR A 359 8.51 28.55 -1.86
CA TYR A 359 8.62 27.13 -2.20
C TYR A 359 9.62 26.40 -1.30
N LEU A 360 10.79 27.00 -1.06
CA LEU A 360 11.80 26.43 -0.16
C LEU A 360 11.35 26.37 1.29
N ALA A 361 10.70 27.41 1.79
CA ALA A 361 10.15 27.43 3.14
C ALA A 361 9.11 26.33 3.33
N LEU A 362 8.26 26.09 2.31
CA LEU A 362 7.28 25.02 2.36
C LEU A 362 7.93 23.63 2.26
N ALA A 363 8.95 23.47 1.42
CA ALA A 363 9.71 22.23 1.31
C ALA A 363 10.32 21.82 2.67
N GLN A 364 10.90 22.78 3.41
CA GLN A 364 11.42 22.53 4.76
C GLN A 364 10.33 22.09 5.76
N LYS A 365 9.13 22.66 5.67
CA LYS A 365 8.01 22.27 6.55
C LYS A 365 7.51 20.86 6.27
N PHE A 366 7.55 20.43 5.00
CA PHE A 366 7.25 19.05 4.66
C PHE A 366 8.33 18.12 5.20
N ASP A 367 9.61 18.36 4.89
CA ASP A 367 10.70 17.51 5.35
C ASP A 367 12.04 18.26 5.26
N ALA A 368 12.56 18.74 6.41
CA ALA A 368 13.82 19.47 6.47
C ALA A 368 15.06 18.56 6.41
N GLU A 369 14.91 17.29 6.79
CA GLU A 369 16.03 16.38 7.02
C GLU A 369 16.46 15.64 5.75
N ILE A 370 15.61 15.62 4.72
CA ILE A 370 15.97 14.94 3.48
C ILE A 370 17.14 15.65 2.78
N PRO A 371 18.14 14.89 2.26
CA PRO A 371 19.35 15.47 1.68
C PRO A 371 19.07 16.53 0.61
N VAL A 372 18.06 16.30 -0.23
CA VAL A 372 17.69 17.22 -1.31
C VAL A 372 17.28 18.60 -0.81
N VAL A 373 16.58 18.71 0.33
CA VAL A 373 16.17 19.99 0.91
C VAL A 373 17.36 20.65 1.61
N ARG A 374 18.06 19.89 2.44
CA ARG A 374 19.21 20.38 3.21
C ARG A 374 20.32 20.94 2.33
N GLU A 375 20.59 20.30 1.19
CA GLU A 375 21.61 20.74 0.23
C GLU A 375 21.12 21.87 -0.67
N ALA A 376 19.85 21.83 -1.08
CA ALA A 376 19.30 22.85 -1.97
C ALA A 376 19.16 24.22 -1.31
N LEU A 377 18.89 24.28 0.00
CA LEU A 377 18.67 25.54 0.70
C LEU A 377 19.84 26.53 0.57
N PRO A 378 21.07 26.20 1.02
CA PRO A 378 22.20 27.12 0.88
C PRO A 378 22.57 27.36 -0.58
N ALA A 379 22.41 26.36 -1.46
CA ALA A 379 22.73 26.47 -2.87
C ALA A 379 21.82 27.47 -3.60
N ILE A 380 20.50 27.39 -3.38
CA ILE A 380 19.53 28.30 -3.99
C ILE A 380 19.68 29.70 -3.39
N GLU A 381 19.82 29.85 -2.07
CA GLU A 381 20.01 31.19 -1.49
C GLU A 381 21.28 31.87 -2.03
N LYS A 382 22.36 31.11 -2.22
CA LYS A 382 23.56 31.62 -2.90
C LYS A 382 23.26 32.05 -4.33
N ALA A 383 22.55 31.23 -5.11
CA ALA A 383 22.18 31.57 -6.48
C ALA A 383 21.30 32.83 -6.55
N LEU A 384 20.31 32.96 -5.66
CA LEU A 384 19.47 34.16 -5.54
C LEU A 384 20.32 35.39 -5.18
N ALA A 385 21.26 35.27 -4.25
CA ALA A 385 22.14 36.39 -3.89
C ALA A 385 23.05 36.82 -5.05
N GLU A 386 23.57 35.86 -5.82
CA GLU A 386 24.36 36.15 -7.03
C GLU A 386 23.51 36.79 -8.13
N ASP A 387 22.28 36.32 -8.31
CA ASP A 387 21.30 36.87 -9.24
C ASP A 387 20.94 38.33 -8.92
N LEU A 388 20.66 38.65 -7.65
CA LEU A 388 20.42 40.02 -7.21
C LEU A 388 21.62 40.93 -7.49
N LYS A 389 22.84 40.46 -7.25
CA LYS A 389 24.06 41.25 -7.57
C LYS A 389 24.15 41.55 -9.06
N LYS A 390 23.86 40.57 -9.93
CA LYS A 390 23.84 40.78 -11.39
C LYS A 390 22.77 41.81 -11.77
N LEU A 391 21.58 41.71 -11.18
CA LEU A 391 20.49 42.65 -11.41
C LEU A 391 20.85 44.06 -10.94
N ASP A 392 21.45 44.19 -9.76
CA ASP A 392 21.90 45.49 -9.22
C ASP A 392 22.96 46.15 -10.12
N VAL A 393 23.93 45.38 -10.63
CA VAL A 393 24.91 45.88 -11.61
C VAL A 393 24.21 46.31 -12.91
N LYS A 394 23.24 45.52 -13.40
CA LYS A 394 22.44 45.89 -14.57
C LYS A 394 21.68 47.19 -14.35
N ILE A 395 21.01 47.35 -13.20
CA ILE A 395 20.26 48.55 -12.80
C ILE A 395 21.18 49.77 -12.68
N ALA A 396 22.34 49.61 -12.03
CA ALA A 396 23.30 50.69 -11.81
C ALA A 396 23.96 51.17 -13.12
N SER A 397 24.10 50.30 -14.12
CA SER A 397 24.64 50.67 -15.42
C SER A 397 23.63 51.40 -16.33
N GLN A 398 22.33 51.39 -15.99
CA GLN A 398 21.31 52.11 -16.75
C GLN A 398 21.48 53.62 -16.60
N LYS A 399 21.41 54.33 -17.72
CA LYS A 399 21.50 55.78 -17.78
C LYS A 399 20.23 56.35 -18.39
N TRP A 400 19.75 57.45 -17.82
CA TRP A 400 18.68 58.21 -18.44
C TRP A 400 19.23 58.92 -19.69
N PRO A 401 18.69 58.65 -20.89
CA PRO A 401 19.29 59.09 -22.14
C PRO A 401 19.11 60.59 -22.42
N GLY A 402 18.20 61.27 -21.72
CA GLY A 402 17.74 62.61 -22.14
C GLY A 402 17.07 62.56 -23.52
N ASN A 403 16.77 63.74 -24.10
CA ASN A 403 16.22 63.79 -25.44
C ASN A 403 17.29 63.40 -26.48
N ALA A 404 16.93 62.53 -27.42
CA ALA A 404 17.81 62.12 -28.50
C ALA A 404 18.16 63.30 -29.41
N ALA A 405 19.35 63.27 -30.01
CA ALA A 405 19.76 64.30 -30.98
C ALA A 405 18.85 64.34 -32.23
N SER A 406 18.20 63.21 -32.56
CA SER A 406 17.22 63.08 -33.63
C SER A 406 15.78 63.43 -33.21
N ALA A 407 15.56 63.84 -31.96
CA ALA A 407 14.25 64.25 -31.49
C ALA A 407 13.80 65.55 -32.19
N PRO A 408 12.48 65.83 -32.23
CA PRO A 408 11.96 67.08 -32.77
C PRO A 408 12.58 68.32 -32.09
N PRO A 409 12.73 69.47 -32.79
CA PRO A 409 13.32 70.68 -32.21
C PRO A 409 12.62 71.18 -30.94
N ASP A 410 11.32 70.89 -30.80
CA ASP A 410 10.46 71.22 -29.67
C ASP A 410 10.35 70.09 -28.63
N ALA A 411 11.24 69.09 -28.65
CA ALA A 411 11.20 67.92 -27.77
C ALA A 411 11.07 68.24 -26.28
N LYS A 412 11.61 69.36 -25.80
CA LYS A 412 11.44 69.80 -24.39
C LYS A 412 9.99 70.17 -24.08
N ALA A 413 9.31 70.90 -24.97
CA ALA A 413 7.92 71.28 -24.83
C ALA A 413 6.99 70.06 -25.00
N LEU A 414 7.31 69.17 -25.95
CA LEU A 414 6.64 67.88 -26.11
C LEU A 414 6.76 67.03 -24.85
N GLY A 415 7.96 66.90 -24.27
CA GLY A 415 8.19 66.16 -23.04
C GLY A 415 7.32 66.63 -21.87
N ALA A 416 7.18 67.95 -21.67
CA ALA A 416 6.30 68.52 -20.65
C ALA A 416 4.82 68.18 -20.89
N THR A 417 4.38 68.24 -22.15
CA THR A 417 3.01 67.90 -22.56
C THR A 417 2.71 66.42 -22.34
N ILE A 418 3.63 65.54 -22.73
CA ILE A 418 3.52 64.09 -22.58
C ILE A 418 3.48 63.71 -21.09
N LEU A 419 4.31 64.34 -20.27
CA LEU A 419 4.36 64.12 -18.84
C LEU A 419 3.06 64.57 -18.15
N ALA A 420 2.46 65.68 -18.57
CA ALA A 420 1.12 66.07 -18.11
C ALA A 420 0.04 65.06 -18.53
N TRP A 421 0.11 64.53 -19.76
CA TRP A 421 -0.80 63.49 -20.26
C TRP A 421 -0.73 62.22 -19.41
N PHE A 422 0.47 61.69 -19.15
CA PHE A 422 0.63 60.47 -18.32
C PHE A 422 0.15 60.67 -16.89
N ARG A 423 0.36 61.87 -16.31
CA ARG A 423 -0.17 62.21 -14.97
C ARG A 423 -1.69 62.23 -14.92
N GLY A 424 -2.34 62.62 -16.02
CA GLY A 424 -3.80 62.66 -16.14
C GLY A 424 -4.44 61.33 -16.58
N SER A 425 -3.64 60.41 -17.15
CA SER A 425 -4.14 59.17 -17.75
C SER A 425 -4.70 58.20 -16.71
N PRO A 426 -5.89 57.60 -16.96
CA PRO A 426 -6.48 56.59 -16.08
C PRO A 426 -5.69 55.27 -16.04
N ASP A 427 -4.88 55.00 -17.06
CA ASP A 427 -4.08 53.77 -17.14
C ASP A 427 -2.70 53.93 -16.50
N TRP A 428 -2.27 55.16 -16.25
CA TRP A 428 -0.94 55.48 -15.71
C TRP A 428 -1.03 56.27 -14.39
N GLY A 429 -0.92 57.60 -14.43
CA GLY A 429 -0.81 58.44 -13.23
C GLY A 429 -2.07 58.47 -12.35
N ARG A 430 -3.25 58.19 -12.91
CA ARG A 430 -4.52 58.06 -12.17
C ARG A 430 -5.02 56.63 -12.06
N ASN A 431 -4.15 55.64 -12.30
CA ASN A 431 -4.52 54.24 -12.22
C ASN A 431 -4.85 53.83 -10.79
N ALA A 432 -6.11 53.48 -10.55
CA ALA A 432 -6.61 53.10 -9.22
C ALA A 432 -6.07 51.75 -8.73
N LYS A 433 -5.68 50.85 -9.64
CA LYS A 433 -5.16 49.51 -9.31
C LYS A 433 -3.66 49.52 -9.08
N HIS A 434 -2.92 50.28 -9.89
CA HIS A 434 -1.46 50.38 -9.82
C HIS A 434 -1.03 51.85 -9.94
N PRO A 435 -1.11 52.62 -8.84
CA PRO A 435 -0.82 54.05 -8.89
C PRO A 435 0.67 54.28 -9.18
N TYR A 436 0.95 54.84 -10.35
CA TYR A 436 2.30 55.21 -10.77
C TYR A 436 2.58 56.68 -10.45
N THR A 437 3.69 56.95 -9.77
CA THR A 437 4.26 58.30 -9.73
C THR A 437 5.06 58.53 -11.01
N ILE A 438 4.61 59.46 -11.86
CA ILE A 438 5.30 59.80 -13.11
C ILE A 438 6.51 60.68 -12.79
N LEU A 439 7.72 60.16 -13.06
CA LEU A 439 8.98 60.82 -12.74
C LEU A 439 9.46 61.73 -13.87
N ALA A 440 9.70 61.18 -15.06
CA ALA A 440 10.23 61.91 -16.19
C ALA A 440 9.87 61.25 -17.53
N VAL A 441 10.01 62.01 -18.61
CA VAL A 441 9.86 61.56 -20.00
C VAL A 441 11.03 62.08 -20.81
N ALA A 442 11.64 61.21 -21.61
CA ALA A 442 12.64 61.57 -22.60
C ALA A 442 12.15 61.20 -23.99
N VAL A 443 12.29 62.10 -24.97
CA VAL A 443 11.97 61.82 -26.37
C VAL A 443 13.16 61.12 -27.02
N THR A 444 13.01 59.86 -27.41
CA THR A 444 14.13 59.00 -27.80
C THR A 444 14.36 58.90 -29.29
N GLY A 445 13.57 59.61 -30.10
CA GLY A 445 13.73 59.64 -31.55
C GLY A 445 12.76 60.61 -32.25
N PRO A 446 12.79 60.64 -33.59
CA PRO A 446 11.92 61.50 -34.38
C PRO A 446 10.49 60.95 -34.40
N TRP A 447 9.55 61.79 -34.85
CA TRP A 447 8.22 61.33 -35.23
C TRP A 447 8.30 60.26 -36.31
N ASN A 448 7.43 59.26 -36.22
CA ASN A 448 7.27 58.23 -37.24
C ASN A 448 5.78 58.02 -37.57
N VAL A 449 5.51 57.44 -38.74
CA VAL A 449 4.16 57.04 -39.12
C VAL A 449 3.88 55.68 -38.47
N GLN A 450 2.80 55.59 -37.71
CA GLN A 450 2.39 54.37 -37.03
C GLN A 450 1.33 53.60 -37.82
N GLU A 451 0.40 54.31 -38.47
CA GLU A 451 -0.66 53.70 -39.27
C GLU A 451 -0.89 54.49 -40.57
N ARG A 452 -1.40 53.77 -41.58
CA ARG A 452 -1.78 54.33 -42.88
C ARG A 452 -3.14 53.80 -43.29
N ASN A 453 -3.92 54.61 -44.01
CA ASN A 453 -5.15 54.12 -44.63
C ASN A 453 -4.87 53.26 -45.89
N ILE A 454 -5.93 52.72 -46.49
CA ILE A 454 -5.86 51.91 -47.71
C ILE A 454 -5.25 52.64 -48.92
N LEU A 455 -5.21 53.98 -48.90
CA LEU A 455 -4.60 54.82 -49.92
C LEU A 455 -3.13 55.14 -49.62
N GLY A 456 -2.57 54.55 -48.55
CA GLY A 456 -1.20 54.77 -48.11
C GLY A 456 -0.97 56.11 -47.40
N GLN A 457 -2.00 56.88 -47.09
CA GLN A 457 -1.86 58.17 -46.39
C GLN A 457 -1.66 57.94 -44.89
N PRO A 458 -0.73 58.65 -44.21
CA PRO A 458 -0.58 58.58 -42.76
C PRO A 458 -1.89 58.95 -42.03
N THR A 459 -2.34 58.07 -41.14
CA THR A 459 -3.51 58.29 -40.27
C THR A 459 -3.14 58.44 -38.81
N MET A 460 -1.93 58.03 -38.40
CA MET A 460 -1.45 58.18 -37.04
C MET A 460 0.06 58.40 -37.02
N HIS A 461 0.49 59.35 -36.20
CA HIS A 461 1.90 59.59 -35.91
C HIS A 461 2.25 59.13 -34.51
N GLY A 462 3.45 58.58 -34.36
CA GLY A 462 4.02 58.13 -33.09
C GLY A 462 5.27 58.92 -32.76
N LEU A 463 5.48 59.17 -31.48
CA LEU A 463 6.71 59.71 -30.94
C LEU A 463 7.33 58.69 -29.98
N PRO A 464 8.51 58.12 -30.29
CA PRO A 464 9.20 57.22 -29.38
C PRO A 464 9.70 57.99 -28.15
N ILE A 465 9.42 57.44 -26.97
CA ILE A 465 9.77 58.01 -25.69
C ILE A 465 10.30 56.94 -24.73
N LEU A 466 11.01 57.40 -23.71
CA LEU A 466 11.26 56.63 -22.48
C LEU A 466 10.49 57.30 -21.35
N LEU A 467 9.57 56.57 -20.73
CA LEU A 467 8.79 57.02 -19.58
C LEU A 467 9.36 56.38 -18.32
N ALA A 468 9.78 57.19 -17.34
CA ALA A 468 10.12 56.71 -16.00
C ALA A 468 8.96 56.91 -15.04
N VAL A 469 8.60 55.84 -14.34
CA VAL A 469 7.60 55.84 -13.28
C VAL A 469 8.14 55.14 -12.04
N GLN A 470 7.47 55.37 -10.92
CA GLN A 470 7.78 54.70 -9.66
C GLN A 470 6.50 54.24 -8.98
N ARG A 471 6.45 52.96 -8.56
CA ARG A 471 5.40 52.45 -7.68
C ARG A 471 5.77 52.74 -6.22
N ALA A 472 4.77 52.70 -5.35
CA ALA A 472 4.98 52.81 -3.92
C ALA A 472 6.00 51.77 -3.40
N GLU A 473 5.94 50.55 -3.94
CA GLU A 473 6.84 49.43 -3.58
C GLU A 473 8.29 49.62 -4.05
N ASP A 474 8.52 50.36 -5.14
CA ASP A 474 9.87 50.57 -5.69
C ASP A 474 10.60 51.71 -4.97
N LYS A 475 9.85 52.60 -4.28
CA LYS A 475 10.35 53.81 -3.64
C LYS A 475 11.36 53.54 -2.51
N PRO A 476 11.13 52.61 -1.57
CA PRO A 476 12.10 52.28 -0.52
C PRO A 476 13.44 51.78 -1.08
N SER A 477 13.41 51.07 -2.21
CA SER A 477 14.61 50.55 -2.88
C SER A 477 15.30 51.58 -3.79
N GLY A 478 14.75 52.80 -3.90
CA GLY A 478 15.26 53.85 -4.76
C GLY A 478 15.22 53.48 -6.25
N LEU A 479 14.27 52.65 -6.66
CA LEU A 479 14.15 52.15 -8.03
C LEU A 479 13.07 52.92 -8.81
N ALA A 480 13.29 53.03 -10.11
CA ALA A 480 12.33 53.50 -11.09
C ALA A 480 12.15 52.44 -12.18
N ARG A 481 10.92 52.31 -12.66
CA ARG A 481 10.56 51.48 -13.83
C ARG A 481 10.57 52.39 -15.05
N ALA A 482 11.37 52.05 -16.04
CA ALA A 482 11.41 52.78 -17.29
C ALA A 482 10.80 51.94 -18.42
N PHE A 483 9.91 52.55 -19.18
CA PHE A 483 9.18 51.93 -20.28
C PHE A 483 9.55 52.63 -21.58
N ARG A 484 9.99 51.85 -22.58
CA ARG A 484 10.14 52.32 -23.95
C ARG A 484 8.76 52.30 -24.58
N LEU A 485 8.23 53.49 -24.87
CA LEU A 485 6.89 53.65 -25.39
C LEU A 485 6.92 54.38 -26.73
N THR A 486 5.86 54.26 -27.50
CA THR A 486 5.51 55.20 -28.56
C THR A 486 4.21 55.86 -28.18
N ILE A 487 4.22 57.17 -27.95
CA ILE A 487 2.99 57.94 -27.71
C ILE A 487 2.42 58.40 -29.04
N CYS A 488 1.12 58.18 -29.25
CA CYS A 488 0.48 58.29 -30.55
C CYS A 488 -0.58 59.40 -30.57
N THR A 489 -0.70 60.05 -31.72
CA THR A 489 -1.81 60.97 -32.03
C THR A 489 -3.11 60.20 -32.24
N ALA A 490 -4.21 60.92 -32.40
CA ALA A 490 -5.47 60.36 -32.89
C ALA A 490 -5.30 59.68 -34.25
N GLU A 491 -6.06 58.61 -34.49
CA GLU A 491 -6.09 57.92 -35.78
C GLU A 491 -7.13 58.56 -36.71
N ARG A 492 -6.68 59.43 -37.62
CA ARG A 492 -7.54 60.08 -38.64
C ARG A 492 -6.73 60.66 -39.79
N VAL A 493 -7.38 60.81 -40.95
CA VAL A 493 -6.77 61.45 -42.12
C VAL A 493 -6.41 62.91 -41.81
N GLY A 494 -5.20 63.32 -42.19
CA GLY A 494 -4.72 64.70 -42.02
C GLY A 494 -4.24 65.05 -40.61
N VAL A 495 -4.08 64.05 -39.71
CA VAL A 495 -3.49 64.28 -38.39
C VAL A 495 -2.03 64.77 -38.53
N LYS A 496 -1.65 65.74 -37.69
CA LYS A 496 -0.29 66.31 -37.66
C LYS A 496 0.56 65.59 -36.61
N PRO A 497 1.90 65.50 -36.77
CA PRO A 497 2.81 64.97 -35.75
C PRO A 497 2.96 65.97 -34.59
N ALA A 498 1.89 66.14 -33.82
CA ALA A 498 1.79 67.07 -32.69
C ALA A 498 0.69 66.60 -31.71
N PRO A 499 0.71 67.06 -30.45
CA PRO A 499 -0.40 66.83 -29.51
C PRO A 499 -1.75 67.37 -30.06
N PRO A 500 -2.90 66.88 -29.56
CA PRO A 500 -3.07 65.99 -28.42
C PRO A 500 -2.75 64.51 -28.73
N PHE A 501 -2.36 63.78 -27.68
CA PHE A 501 -2.11 62.34 -27.72
C PHE A 501 -3.35 61.55 -27.29
N GLU A 502 -3.58 60.40 -27.89
CA GLU A 502 -4.77 59.57 -27.63
C GLU A 502 -4.40 58.17 -27.11
N SER A 503 -3.28 57.61 -27.54
CA SER A 503 -2.88 56.25 -27.16
C SER A 503 -1.37 56.11 -26.97
N VAL A 504 -0.97 54.98 -26.40
CA VAL A 504 0.43 54.59 -26.23
C VAL A 504 0.62 53.14 -26.65
N ARG A 505 1.77 52.83 -27.27
CA ARG A 505 2.22 51.47 -27.53
C ARG A 505 3.40 51.17 -26.62
N VAL A 506 3.32 50.08 -25.86
CA VAL A 506 4.35 49.66 -24.90
C VAL A 506 5.32 48.70 -25.58
N GLY A 507 6.61 49.02 -25.54
CA GLY A 507 7.71 48.16 -25.95
C GLY A 507 8.42 47.57 -24.74
N ASP A 508 9.76 47.58 -24.77
CA ASP A 508 10.57 47.03 -23.67
C ASP A 508 10.45 47.85 -22.39
N SER A 509 10.80 47.22 -21.27
CA SER A 509 10.98 47.91 -20.00
C SER A 509 12.23 47.47 -19.25
N LEU A 510 12.66 48.31 -18.33
CA LEU A 510 13.88 48.11 -17.55
C LEU A 510 13.75 48.75 -16.16
N LEU A 511 14.53 48.25 -15.21
CA LEU A 511 14.72 48.90 -13.92
C LEU A 511 15.95 49.82 -13.95
N MET A 512 15.86 50.96 -13.30
CA MET A 512 16.98 51.88 -13.10
C MET A 512 16.92 52.54 -11.73
N LYS A 513 18.02 53.16 -11.28
CA LYS A 513 18.01 53.98 -10.05
C LYS A 513 17.14 55.22 -10.29
N ALA A 514 16.22 55.50 -9.37
CA ALA A 514 15.36 56.68 -9.45
C ALA A 514 16.17 57.99 -9.47
N THR A 515 17.32 58.03 -8.78
CA THR A 515 18.25 59.15 -8.80
C THR A 515 18.97 59.38 -10.13
N ALA A 516 18.97 58.38 -11.03
CA ALA A 516 19.53 58.51 -12.37
C ALA A 516 18.54 59.13 -13.37
N VAL A 517 17.26 59.22 -13.02
CA VAL A 517 16.19 59.83 -13.83
C VAL A 517 16.30 61.35 -13.73
N LYS A 518 16.27 62.06 -14.87
CA LYS A 518 16.47 63.52 -14.96
C LYS A 518 15.38 64.23 -15.75
#